data_AF-A0A5K1ARG4-F1
#
_entry.id   AF-A0A5K1ARG4-F1
#
_cell.length_a   1.000
_cell.length_b   1.000
_cell.length_c   1.000
_cell.angle_alpha   90.00
_cell.angle_beta   90.00
_cell.angle_gamma   90.00
#
_symmetry.space_group_name_H-M   'P 1'
#
loop_
_entity.id
_entity.type
_entity.pdbx_description
1 polymer ?
#
loop_
_entity_poly.entity_id
_entity_poly.type
_entity_poly.pdbx_seq_one_letter_code
_entity_poly.pdbx_strand_id
1 'polypeptide(L)' 'YCDLYHGKWFFDPSGPLYTNNTCPIITQMQNCQGNGRPDQEYENWRWRPNECDLPRFDGKRFLELMRGKTLAFVGDS' A
#
# COMPACT_ATOMS: atom_id res chain seq x y z
N TYR A 1 -6.10 23.20 4.03
CA TYR A 1 -4.99 22.36 4.50
C TYR A 1 -5.59 21.00 4.80
N CYS A 2 -4.87 19.89 4.55
CA CYS A 2 -5.34 18.56 4.93
C CYS A 2 -4.21 17.90 5.73
N ASP A 3 -4.47 17.58 7.00
CA ASP A 3 -3.56 16.76 7.79
C ASP A 3 -3.71 15.29 7.41
N LEU A 4 -2.68 14.74 6.74
CA LEU A 4 -2.67 13.35 6.27
C LEU A 4 -2.51 12.33 7.40
N TYR A 5 -2.08 12.74 8.59
CA TYR A 5 -1.78 11.84 9.71
C TYR A 5 -2.90 11.79 10.75
N HIS A 6 -3.90 12.66 10.65
CA HIS A 6 -5.07 12.68 11.51
C HIS A 6 -6.31 12.15 10.78
N GLY A 7 -6.78 10.98 11.19
CA GLY A 7 -7.79 10.24 10.44
C GLY A 7 -8.20 8.94 11.12
N LYS A 8 -8.79 8.04 10.34
CA LYS A 8 -9.19 6.70 10.80
C LYS A 8 -9.01 5.64 9.72
N TRP A 9 -8.82 4.42 10.17
CA TRP A 9 -8.88 3.24 9.32
C TRP A 9 -10.32 2.91 8.95
N PHE A 10 -10.55 2.51 7.70
CA PHE A 10 -11.81 1.95 7.24
C PHE A 10 -11.56 0.70 6.40
N PHE A 11 -12.51 -0.23 6.41
CA PHE A 11 -12.47 -1.42 5.57
C PHE A 11 -12.88 -1.09 4.13
N ASP A 12 -12.02 -1.41 3.16
CA ASP A 12 -12.29 -1.23 1.72
C ASP A 12 -12.51 -2.61 1.06
N PRO A 13 -13.75 -2.94 0.66
CA PRO A 13 -14.05 -4.24 0.03
C PRO A 13 -13.39 -4.42 -1.34
N SER A 14 -12.82 -3.36 -1.92
CA SER A 14 -12.03 -3.44 -3.16
C SER A 14 -10.68 -4.15 -2.97
N GLY A 15 -10.26 -4.38 -1.72
CA GLY A 15 -9.06 -5.12 -1.36
C GLY A 15 -7.74 -4.36 -1.59
N PRO A 16 -6.59 -5.04 -1.42
CA PRO A 16 -5.27 -4.44 -1.58
C PRO A 16 -4.97 -4.08 -3.04
N LEU A 17 -3.92 -3.27 -3.26
CA LEU A 17 -3.48 -2.88 -4.60
C LEU A 17 -2.72 -4.00 -5.33
N TYR A 18 -2.15 -4.93 -4.56
CA TYR A 18 -1.42 -6.09 -5.03
C TYR A 18 -1.58 -7.20 -4.00
N THR A 19 -1.33 -8.44 -4.41
CA THR A 19 -1.26 -9.60 -3.54
C THR A 19 0.08 -10.31 -3.72
N ASN A 20 0.34 -11.31 -2.88
CA ASN A 20 1.53 -12.16 -3.01
C ASN A 20 1.61 -12.88 -4.37
N ASN A 21 0.48 -13.05 -5.06
CA ASN A 21 0.45 -13.67 -6.39
C ASN A 21 0.68 -12.67 -7.53
N THR A 22 0.39 -11.38 -7.33
CA THR A 22 0.52 -10.36 -8.38
C THR A 22 1.83 -9.59 -8.32
N CYS A 23 2.62 -9.73 -7.24
CA CYS A 23 3.88 -9.03 -7.06
C CYS A 23 5.03 -10.03 -6.81
N PRO A 24 5.79 -10.42 -7.85
CA PRO A 24 6.85 -11.42 -7.73
C PRO A 24 8.09 -10.92 -6.97
N ILE A 25 8.12 -9.64 -6.57
CA ILE A 25 9.25 -9.02 -5.87
C ILE A 25 9.09 -9.08 -4.34
N ILE A 26 7.91 -9.46 -3.83
CA ILE A 26 7.69 -9.64 -2.38
C ILE A 26 8.61 -10.76 -1.89
N THR A 27 9.46 -10.45 -0.90
CA THR A 27 10.38 -11.45 -0.35
C THR A 27 9.66 -12.36 0.62
N GLN A 28 10.26 -13.52 0.92
CA GLN A 28 9.70 -14.48 1.87
C GLN A 28 9.45 -13.86 3.24
N MET A 29 10.26 -12.89 3.69
CA MET A 29 10.08 -12.24 4.99
C MET A 29 8.77 -11.45 5.08
N GLN A 30 8.23 -10.96 3.96
CA GLN A 30 6.96 -10.22 3.91
C GLN A 30 5.78 -11.05 3.36
N ASN A 31 6.02 -12.27 2.85
CA ASN A 31 4.98 -13.12 2.26
C ASN A 31 4.17 -13.88 3.33
N CYS A 32 3.38 -13.17 4.15
CA CYS A 32 2.62 -13.78 5.25
C CYS A 32 1.69 -14.92 4.81
N GLN A 33 1.01 -14.78 3.68
CA GLN A 33 0.11 -15.82 3.16
C GLN A 33 0.90 -17.05 2.72
N GLY A 34 2.01 -16.86 2.00
CA GLY A 34 2.92 -17.96 1.64
C GLY A 34 3.57 -18.62 2.85
N ASN A 35 3.72 -17.90 3.96
CA ASN A 35 4.21 -18.40 5.24
C ASN A 35 3.11 -19.02 6.13
N GLY A 36 1.89 -19.20 5.61
CA GLY A 36 0.84 -19.97 6.28
C GLY A 36 -0.13 -19.17 7.13
N ARG A 37 -0.13 -17.83 7.06
CA ARG A 37 -1.17 -17.02 7.71
C ARG A 37 -2.54 -17.32 7.06
N PRO A 38 -3.58 -17.69 7.83
CA PRO A 38 -4.85 -18.14 7.27
C PRO A 38 -5.83 -17.00 6.95
N ASP A 39 -5.75 -15.87 7.64
CA ASP A 39 -6.63 -14.71 7.45
C ASP A 39 -6.04 -13.71 6.44
N GLN A 40 -6.90 -12.99 5.71
CA GLN A 40 -6.52 -12.00 4.68
C GLN A 40 -7.12 -10.61 4.91
N GLU A 41 -8.08 -10.48 5.83
CA GLU A 41 -8.87 -9.25 6.00
C GLU A 41 -8.02 -8.04 6.43
N TYR A 42 -6.84 -8.28 7.03
CA TYR A 42 -5.90 -7.23 7.40
C TYR A 42 -5.41 -6.42 6.19
N GLU A 43 -5.39 -7.01 4.99
CA GLU A 43 -4.94 -6.36 3.75
C GLU A 43 -5.99 -5.39 3.17
N ASN A 44 -7.22 -5.43 3.68
CA ASN A 44 -8.36 -4.65 3.16
C ASN A 44 -8.57 -3.32 3.89
N TRP A 45 -7.70 -2.97 4.84
CA TRP A 45 -7.82 -1.71 5.57
C TRP A 45 -7.13 -0.56 4.83
N ARG A 46 -7.80 0.60 4.78
CA ARG A 46 -7.26 1.83 4.21
C ARG A 46 -7.36 2.99 5.19
N TRP A 47 -6.35 3.85 5.15
CA TRP A 47 -6.31 5.08 5.92
C TRP A 47 -7.13 6.17 5.24
N ARG A 48 -7.98 6.88 5.99
CA ARG A 48 -8.74 8.05 5.54
C ARG A 48 -8.46 9.25 6.45
N PRO A 49 -7.76 10.29 5.96
CA PRO A 49 -7.65 11.57 6.65
C PRO A 49 -9.03 12.19 6.91
N ASN A 50 -9.18 12.96 7.99
CA ASN A 50 -10.47 13.57 8.34
C ASN A 50 -10.87 14.72 7.41
N GLU A 51 -9.90 15.41 6.81
CA GLU A 51 -10.12 16.66 6.07
C GLU A 51 -10.06 16.49 4.55
N CYS A 52 -9.67 15.32 4.04
CA CYS A 52 -9.61 15.04 2.62
C CYS A 52 -9.62 13.54 2.29
N ASP A 53 -9.94 13.24 1.03
CA ASP A 53 -9.88 11.88 0.50
C ASP A 53 -8.53 11.60 -0.18
N LEU A 54 -7.93 10.46 0.18
CA LEU A 54 -6.76 9.96 -0.53
C LEU A 54 -7.20 9.19 -1.79
N PRO A 55 -6.74 9.61 -3.00
CA PRO A 55 -7.05 8.87 -4.21
C PRO A 55 -6.45 7.47 -4.13
N ARG A 56 -7.10 6.50 -4.79
CA ARG A 56 -6.50 5.16 -4.93
C ARG A 56 -5.22 5.29 -5.76
N PHE A 57 -4.17 4.58 -5.37
CA PHE A 57 -2.87 4.68 -6.01
C PHE A 57 -2.94 4.26 -7.47
N ASP A 58 -2.39 5.09 -8.35
CA ASP A 58 -2.23 4.81 -9.78
C ASP A 58 -0.73 4.65 -10.07
N GLY A 59 -0.30 3.40 -10.26
CA GLY A 59 1.10 3.06 -10.52
C GLY A 59 1.64 3.65 -11.82
N LYS A 60 0.80 3.77 -12.87
CA LYS A 60 1.22 4.35 -14.14
C LYS A 60 1.48 5.84 -13.97
N ARG A 61 0.57 6.56 -13.31
CA ARG A 61 0.73 7.98 -13.03
C ARG A 61 1.97 8.24 -12.17
N PHE A 62 2.21 7.41 -11.15
CA PHE A 62 3.42 7.51 -10.33
C PHE A 62 4.70 7.33 -11.16
N LEU A 63 4.76 6.30 -12.00
CA LEU A 63 5.94 6.04 -12.83
C LEU A 63 6.22 7.16 -13.84
N GLU A 64 5.18 7.77 -14.41
CA GLU A 64 5.35 8.94 -15.28
C GLU A 64 5.94 10.15 -14.53
N LEU A 65 5.49 10.40 -13.30
CA LEU A 65 6.05 11.46 -12.45
C LEU A 65 7.51 11.18 -12.06
N MET A 66 7.89 9.91 -11.96
CA MET A 66 9.23 9.46 -11.59
C MET A 66 10.17 9.25 -12.77
N ARG A 67 9.72 9.52 -14.01
CA ARG A 67 10.54 9.35 -15.21
C ARG A 67 11.84 10.17 -15.11
N GLY A 68 12.98 9.50 -15.30
CA GLY A 68 14.30 10.11 -15.23
C GLY A 68 14.77 10.46 -13.81
N LYS A 69 14.08 9.98 -12.77
CA LYS A 69 14.46 10.18 -11.36
C LYS A 69 14.86 8.84 -10.73
N THR A 70 15.71 8.91 -9.70
CA THR A 70 16.05 7.77 -8.86
C THR A 70 15.37 7.93 -7.51
N LEU A 71 14.69 6.88 -7.04
CA LEU A 71 14.14 6.79 -5.70
C LEU A 71 14.94 5.75 -4.91
N ALA A 72 15.39 6.12 -3.71
CA ALA A 72 16.08 5.22 -2.79
C ALA A 72 15.48 5.37 -1.39
N PHE A 73 15.32 4.24 -0.70
CA PHE A 73 14.97 4.19 0.72
C PHE A 73 16.26 3.99 1.51
N VAL A 74 16.51 4.85 2.50
CA VAL A 74 17.68 4.80 3.37
C VAL A 74 17.19 4.73 4.81
N GLY A 75 17.48 3.62 5.49
CA GLY A 75 16.95 3.33 6.82
C GLY A 75 17.33 1.94 7.30
N ASP A 76 16.64 1.47 8.33
CA ASP A 76 16.74 0.11 8.87
C ASP A 76 15.74 -0.85 8.21
N SER A 77 15.85 -2.12 8.61
CA SER A 77 14.98 -3.22 8.19
C SER A 77 13.64 -3.20 8.91
#